data_AF-A0A7S3I8N7-F1
#
_entry.id   AF-A0A7S3I8N7-F1
#
_cell.length_a   1.000
_cell.length_b   1.000
_cell.length_c   1.000
_cell.angle_alpha   90.00
_cell.angle_beta   90.00
_cell.angle_gamma   90.00
#
_symmetry.space_group_name_H-M   'P 1'
#
loop_
_entity.id
_entity.type
_entity.pdbx_description
1 polymer ?
#
loop_
_entity_poly.entity_id
_entity_poly.type
_entity_poly.pdbx_seq_one_letter_code
_entity_poly.pdbx_strand_id
1 'polypeptide(L)'
;IMMGLHFSCPIDMWAAATSLYELYTGKIMFAGHSNNQMLKLIMEVKGKMPHKLIRKGVFSELHFDPDYDFLYKEKDRVTGREIIRLIKFEQRPVSGHDMRSLL
;
A
#
# COMPACT_ATOMS: atom_id res chain seq x y z
N ILE A 1 4.11 9.96 0.82
CA ILE A 1 5.03 9.61 1.92
C ILE A 1 5.76 8.33 1.57
N MET A 2 5.05 7.19 1.53
CA MET A 2 5.62 5.87 1.22
C MET A 2 6.49 5.82 -0.06
N MET A 3 6.05 6.46 -1.15
CA MET A 3 6.76 6.46 -2.44
C MET A 3 7.74 7.63 -2.65
N GLY A 4 7.84 8.57 -1.71
CA GLY A 4 8.69 9.77 -1.90
C GLY A 4 8.21 10.71 -3.02
N LEU A 5 6.92 10.73 -3.33
CA LEU A 5 6.32 11.62 -4.33
C LEU A 5 6.14 13.04 -3.78
N HIS A 6 6.16 14.05 -4.67
CA HIS A 6 5.85 15.44 -4.31
C HIS A 6 4.46 15.55 -3.69
N PHE A 7 4.39 16.26 -2.57
CA PHE A 7 3.16 16.51 -1.84
C PHE A 7 2.42 17.71 -2.42
N SER A 8 1.10 17.58 -2.50
CA SER A 8 0.17 18.63 -2.88
C SER A 8 -1.20 18.27 -2.26
N CYS A 9 -2.24 19.05 -2.54
CA CYS A 9 -3.59 18.89 -1.98
C CYS A 9 -4.20 17.47 -2.04
N PRO A 10 -3.87 16.57 -2.99
CA PRO A 10 -4.41 15.20 -2.98
C PRO A 10 -4.07 14.39 -1.73
N ILE A 11 -3.01 14.74 -0.98
CA ILE A 11 -2.69 14.05 0.27
C ILE A 11 -3.70 14.37 1.38
N ASP A 12 -4.20 15.59 1.42
CA ASP A 12 -5.20 16.01 2.42
C ASP A 12 -6.52 15.30 2.17
N MET A 13 -6.89 15.09 0.90
CA MET A 13 -8.05 14.29 0.52
C MET A 13 -7.90 12.83 0.94
N TRP A 14 -6.70 12.26 0.83
CA TRP A 14 -6.43 10.89 1.31
C TRP A 14 -6.58 10.81 2.84
N ALA A 15 -6.00 11.76 3.56
CA ALA A 15 -6.11 11.83 5.02
C ALA A 15 -7.58 11.95 5.47
N ALA A 16 -8.34 12.86 4.85
CA ALA A 16 -9.76 13.03 5.12
C ALA A 16 -10.56 11.73 4.87
N ALA A 17 -10.28 11.02 3.77
CA ALA A 17 -10.94 9.73 3.48
C ALA A 17 -10.63 8.66 4.54
N THR A 18 -9.37 8.56 4.99
CA THR A 18 -9.00 7.63 6.06
C THR A 18 -9.67 7.99 7.39
N SER A 19 -9.77 9.27 7.73
CA SER A 19 -10.45 9.72 8.95
C SER A 19 -11.96 9.47 8.90
N LEU A 20 -12.61 9.70 7.76
CA LEU A 20 -14.05 9.42 7.62
C LEU A 20 -14.37 7.93 7.83
N TYR A 21 -13.54 7.05 7.28
CA TYR A 21 -13.68 5.60 7.49
C TYR A 21 -13.51 5.21 8.96
N GLU A 22 -12.49 5.76 9.62
CA GLU A 22 -12.22 5.49 11.03
C GLU A 22 -13.36 5.98 11.92
N LEU A 23 -13.92 7.17 11.63
CA LEU A 23 -15.08 7.70 12.35
C LEU A 23 -16.32 6.81 12.18
N TYR A 24 -16.54 6.25 10.99
CA TYR A 24 -17.69 5.41 10.72
C TYR A 24 -17.59 4.02 11.35
N THR A 25 -16.39 3.42 11.35
CA THR A 25 -16.19 2.01 11.74
C THR A 25 -15.58 1.83 13.12
N GLY A 26 -14.94 2.87 13.68
CA GLY A 26 -14.09 2.78 14.86
C GLY A 26 -12.77 2.02 14.63
N LYS A 27 -12.42 1.71 13.37
CA LYS A 27 -11.21 0.95 13.01
C LYS A 27 -10.30 1.78 12.09
N ILE A 28 -8.98 1.64 12.26
CA ILE A 28 -8.00 2.24 11.35
C ILE A 28 -8.10 1.57 9.98
N MET A 29 -8.31 2.36 8.92
CA MET A 29 -8.51 1.86 7.55
C MET A 29 -7.36 0.96 7.06
N PHE A 30 -6.11 1.39 7.26
CA PHE A 30 -4.92 0.65 6.86
C PHE A 30 -3.90 0.63 8.01
N ALA A 31 -3.88 -0.44 8.79
CA ALA A 31 -2.96 -0.58 9.93
C ALA A 31 -1.63 -1.24 9.52
N GLY A 32 -0.84 -0.56 8.67
CA GLY A 32 0.49 -1.03 8.28
C GLY A 32 1.55 -0.68 9.32
N HIS A 33 2.38 -1.64 9.74
CA HIS A 33 3.51 -1.41 10.65
C HIS A 33 4.79 -0.93 9.94
N SER A 34 4.79 -0.93 8.61
CA SER A 34 5.86 -0.39 7.76
C SER A 34 5.29 0.27 6.52
N ASN A 35 6.05 1.16 5.87
CA ASN A 35 5.64 1.76 4.59
C ASN A 35 5.32 0.69 3.53
N ASN A 36 6.07 -0.41 3.53
CA ASN A 36 5.84 -1.52 2.61
C ASN A 36 4.53 -2.25 2.93
N GLN A 37 4.26 -2.56 4.20
CA GLN A 37 3.00 -3.17 4.61
C GLN A 37 1.81 -2.25 4.30
N MET A 38 1.95 -0.94 4.49
CA MET A 38 0.90 0.02 4.15
C MET A 38 0.62 0.03 2.64
N LEU A 39 1.65 0.01 1.79
CA LEU A 39 1.48 -0.11 0.35
C LEU A 39 0.77 -1.41 -0.05
N LYS A 40 1.10 -2.54 0.59
CA LYS A 40 0.40 -3.82 0.36
C LYS A 40 -1.10 -3.69 0.62
N LEU A 41 -1.48 -3.18 1.79
CA LEU A 41 -2.89 -3.00 2.18
C LEU A 41 -3.65 -2.10 1.20
N ILE A 42 -3.01 -1.02 0.74
CA ILE A 42 -3.60 -0.13 -0.27
C ILE A 42 -3.80 -0.85 -1.60
N MET A 43 -2.82 -1.64 -2.06
CA MET A 43 -2.90 -2.36 -3.33
C MET A 43 -3.83 -3.57 -3.29
N GLU A 44 -4.07 -4.17 -2.12
CA GLU A 44 -5.11 -5.19 -1.95
C GLU A 44 -6.50 -4.61 -2.26
N VAL A 45 -6.76 -3.37 -1.84
CA VAL A 45 -8.05 -2.70 -2.07
C VAL A 45 -8.15 -2.02 -3.44
N LYS A 46 -7.06 -1.38 -3.90
CA LYS A 46 -7.06 -0.56 -5.12
C LYS A 46 -6.54 -1.28 -6.36
N GLY A 47 -5.87 -2.42 -6.20
CA GLY A 47 -5.15 -3.11 -7.27
C GLY A 47 -3.72 -2.58 -7.49
N LYS A 48 -3.09 -3.06 -8.57
CA LYS A 48 -1.69 -2.75 -8.92
C LYS A 48 -1.47 -1.26 -9.09
N MET A 49 -0.39 -0.75 -8.50
CA MET A 49 0.01 0.64 -8.65
C MET A 49 0.40 0.95 -10.11
N PRO A 50 -0.04 2.09 -10.69
CA PRO A 50 0.32 2.45 -12.06
C PRO A 50 1.83 2.65 -12.24
N HIS A 51 2.41 2.07 -13.30
CA HIS A 51 3.85 2.18 -13.60
C HIS A 51 4.35 3.62 -13.74
N LYS A 52 3.50 4.53 -14.25
CA LYS A 52 3.83 5.97 -14.33
C LYS A 52 4.04 6.60 -12.95
N LEU A 53 3.32 6.10 -11.93
CA LEU A 53 3.43 6.58 -10.56
C LEU A 53 4.68 6.00 -9.88
N ILE A 54 4.94 4.71 -10.10
CA ILE A 54 6.12 4.02 -9.56
C ILE A 54 7.40 4.72 -10.02
N ARG A 55 7.54 5.00 -11.32
CA ARG A 55 8.71 5.71 -11.88
C ARG A 55 8.97 7.10 -11.32
N LYS A 56 7.95 7.77 -10.79
CA LYS A 56 8.09 9.11 -10.19
C LYS A 56 8.53 9.05 -8.72
N GLY A 57 8.44 7.88 -8.08
CA GLY A 57 8.74 7.73 -6.67
C GLY A 57 10.23 7.60 -6.41
N VAL A 58 10.79 8.47 -5.57
CA VAL A 58 12.19 8.40 -5.12
C VAL A 58 12.46 7.10 -4.36
N PHE A 59 11.46 6.55 -3.68
CA PHE A 59 11.57 5.32 -2.90
C PHE A 59 11.00 4.09 -3.62
N SER A 60 10.80 4.18 -4.94
CA SER A 60 10.20 3.10 -5.73
C SER A 60 11.02 1.81 -5.68
N GLU A 61 12.35 1.91 -5.81
CA GLU A 61 13.28 0.77 -5.75
C GLU A 61 13.29 0.05 -4.39
N LEU A 62 12.78 0.68 -3.32
CA LEU A 62 12.63 0.03 -2.02
C LEU A 62 11.43 -0.93 -1.96
N HIS A 63 10.51 -0.84 -2.92
CA HIS A 63 9.20 -1.49 -2.87
C HIS A 63 8.84 -2.24 -4.15
N PHE A 64 9.51 -1.97 -5.26
CA PHE A 64 9.24 -2.56 -6.56
C PHE A 64 10.52 -3.08 -7.20
N ASP A 65 10.39 -4.15 -7.98
CA ASP A 65 11.45 -4.65 -8.84
C ASP A 65 11.51 -3.89 -10.18
N PRO A 66 12.49 -4.20 -11.07
CA PRO A 66 12.58 -3.56 -12.39
C PRO A 66 11.37 -3.79 -13.30
N ASP A 67 10.58 -4.84 -13.07
CA ASP A 67 9.35 -5.17 -13.81
C ASP A 67 8.11 -4.47 -13.21
N TYR A 68 8.31 -3.62 -12.20
CA TYR A 68 7.27 -2.92 -11.45
C TYR A 68 6.30 -3.86 -10.74
N ASP A 69 6.76 -5.05 -10.35
CA ASP A 69 6.07 -5.96 -9.44
C ASP A 69 6.46 -5.64 -7.99
N PHE A 70 5.53 -5.89 -7.06
CA PHE A 70 5.67 -5.44 -5.69
C PHE A 70 6.52 -6.41 -4.86
N LEU A 71 7.54 -5.88 -4.20
CA LEU A 71 8.40 -6.60 -3.26
C LEU A 71 7.86 -6.40 -1.85
N TYR A 72 7.10 -7.38 -1.36
CA TYR A 72 6.62 -7.38 0.02
C TYR A 72 7.71 -7.81 0.99
N LYS A 73 7.99 -6.96 1.97
CA LYS A 73 9.02 -7.14 2.99
C LYS A 73 8.35 -7.38 4.33
N GLU A 74 8.46 -8.60 4.82
CA GLU A 74 7.93 -9.01 6.11
C GLU A 74 9.09 -9.41 7.03
N LYS A 75 9.02 -9.03 8.31
CA LYS A 75 9.95 -9.54 9.31
C LYS A 75 9.37 -10.80 9.92
N ASP A 76 10.12 -11.89 9.84
CA ASP A 76 9.79 -13.12 10.53
C ASP A 76 9.77 -12.87 12.05
N ARG A 77 8.64 -13.16 12.70
CA ARG A 77 8.43 -12.83 14.11
C ARG A 77 9.33 -13.61 15.07
N VAL A 78 9.86 -14.76 14.65
CA VAL A 78 10.67 -15.64 15.49
C VAL A 78 12.16 -15.35 15.31
N THR A 79 12.59 -15.21 14.05
CA THR A 79 14.01 -15.05 13.69
C THR A 79 14.43 -13.59 13.49
N GLY A 80 13.48 -12.67 13.35
CA GLY A 80 13.72 -11.25 13.08
C GLY A 80 14.27 -10.97 11.67
N ARG A 81 14.45 -12.00 10.84
CA ARG A 81 14.98 -11.87 9.47
C ARG A 81 13.93 -11.26 8.56
N GLU A 82 14.39 -10.40 7.65
CA GLU A 82 13.54 -9.88 6.59
C GLU A 82 13.37 -10.95 5.50
N ILE A 83 12.12 -11.25 5.19
CA ILE A 83 11.71 -12.13 4.10
C ILE A 83 11.10 -11.25 3.03
N ILE A 84 11.62 -11.37 1.80
CA ILE A 84 11.11 -10.65 0.64
C ILE A 84 10.28 -11.61 -0.21
N ARG A 85 9.05 -11.23 -0.52
CA ARG A 85 8.12 -11.99 -1.37
C ARG A 85 7.68 -11.12 -2.55
N LEU A 86 7.76 -11.67 -3.76
CA LEU A 86 7.20 -11.01 -4.94
C LEU A 86 5.68 -11.20 -4.96
N ILE A 87 4.93 -10.11 -5.00
CA ILE A 87 3.46 -10.12 -5.11
C ILE A 87 3.06 -9.51 -6.45
N LYS A 88 2.32 -10.28 -7.24
CA LYS A 88 1.74 -9.84 -8.50
C LYS A 88 0.29 -9.44 -8.28
N PHE A 89 0.07 -8.13 -8.17
CA PHE A 89 -1.28 -7.58 -8.12
C PHE A 89 -1.90 -7.49 -9.52
N GLU A 90 -3.20 -7.76 -9.62
CA GLU A 90 -3.96 -7.49 -10.83
C GLU A 90 -4.20 -5.98 -11.01
N GLN A 91 -4.41 -5.53 -12.25
CA GLN A 91 -4.69 -4.12 -12.53
C GLN A 91 -6.07 -3.65 -12.04
N ARG A 92 -6.98 -4.59 -11.77
CA ARG A 92 -8.32 -4.31 -11.25
C ARG A 92 -8.35 -4.66 -9.75
N PRO A 93 -9.20 -3.99 -8.95
CA PRO A 93 -9.47 -4.44 -7.58
C PRO A 93 -9.92 -5.90 -7.61
N VAL A 94 -9.31 -6.74 -6.78
CA VAL A 94 -9.64 -8.17 -6.72
C VAL A 94 -11.04 -8.31 -6.11
N SER A 95 -11.94 -9.03 -6.78
CA SER A 95 -13.30 -9.26 -6.28
C SER A 95 -13.25 -9.90 -4.88
N GLY A 96 -13.76 -9.19 -3.87
CA GLY A 96 -13.77 -9.63 -2.46
C GLY A 96 -12.79 -8.93 -1.52
N HIS A 97 -11.85 -8.13 -2.04
CA HIS A 97 -10.98 -7.23 -1.27
C HIS A 97 -11.35 -5.77 -1.53
N ASP A 98 -12.58 -5.39 -1.23
CA ASP A 98 -13.06 -4.01 -1.37
C ASP A 98 -13.10 -3.30 -0.01
N MET A 99 -13.46 -2.01 0.03
CA MET A 99 -13.61 -1.32 1.31
C MET A 99 -14.67 -1.96 2.22
N ARG A 100 -15.60 -2.77 1.68
CA ARG A 100 -16.57 -3.51 2.51
C ARG A 100 -15.91 -4.66 3.25
N SER A 101 -14.88 -5.29 2.67
CA SER A 101 -14.12 -6.33 3.36
C SER A 101 -13.33 -5.80 4.57
N LEU A 102 -13.22 -4.48 4.73
CA LEU A 102 -12.57 -3.85 5.88
C LEU A 102 -13.55 -3.53 7.03
N LEU A 103 -14.87 -3.49 6.76
CA LEU A 103 -15.93 -3.19 7.74
C LEU A 103 -16.08 -4.35 8.74
#